data_AF-A0A9D1DXK1-F1
#
_entry.id   AF-A0A9D1DXK1-F1
#
_cell.length_a   1.000
_cell.length_b   1.000
_cell.length_c   1.000
_cell.angle_alpha   90.00
_cell.angle_beta   90.00
_cell.angle_gamma   90.00
#
_symmetry.space_group_name_H-M   'P 1'
#
loop_
_entity.id
_entity.type
_entity.pdbx_description
1 polymer ?
#
loop_
_entity_poly.entity_id
_entity_poly.type
_entity_poly.pdbx_seq_one_letter_code
_entity_poly.pdbx_strand_id
1 'polypeptide(L)'
;MKEVKLEEMKREYEDIPVPEELEFRVRASIERAKLERKKGNAIMTTVKRIVISLGATAAAFMVGVTGLANSSATIAHAMEQIPVLGAITKVVTFRNYEDDRGNTSAHIEVPQIEGGEGVSDLNDAIKAYTDTIIAQYEKDAAAQGDVGHYDLNLTYKVVTDNDKLFALRFDETLVMASGNESVMIYNVDKDTGKIISLSDLFKKDSDYIAVLTENIQSQMREQMAADDSVYYWLEDEVEAWNFKELSKDATFYVNENGQLVIVFNEGEVAPMYMGVCEFTIPSDVTEDIVKSDYLSAFTKTRDPAVSNLNQTIQDYTDAIVAQYEEDAAAQGDEGNYDLNLTYEIVTDTDKLFAIRFDKTIVMNSGNESVKIYNVDKETGKFLTLGDLFKADSDYISVLTANIQSQMRDQMAADDNVYYWLEDEVDAWNFKELSKDATFFVNKDGQLVIVFDEGDVAPMYMGVCEFTIPSDVTKDIAKPGYLG
;
A
#
# COMPACT_ATOMS: atom_id res chain seq x y z
N MET A 1 -26.42 -48.14 5.53
CA MET A 1 -25.61 -47.77 4.34
C MET A 1 -25.27 -46.28 4.27
N LYS A 2 -26.04 -45.35 4.87
CA LYS A 2 -25.67 -43.92 4.91
C LYS A 2 -24.71 -43.55 6.06
N GLU A 3 -24.89 -44.09 7.26
CA GLU A 3 -24.01 -43.79 8.41
C GLU A 3 -22.59 -44.36 8.25
N VAL A 4 -22.47 -45.59 7.74
CA VAL A 4 -21.15 -46.23 7.48
C VAL A 4 -20.31 -45.41 6.50
N LYS A 5 -20.96 -44.74 5.53
CA LYS A 5 -20.29 -43.92 4.52
C LYS A 5 -19.80 -42.58 5.07
N LEU A 6 -20.49 -42.03 6.07
CA LEU A 6 -20.11 -40.77 6.72
C LEU A 6 -18.96 -40.98 7.70
N GLU A 7 -18.97 -42.09 8.41
CA GLU A 7 -17.86 -42.53 9.28
C GLU A 7 -16.62 -42.88 8.46
N GLU A 8 -16.75 -43.56 7.31
CA GLU A 8 -15.64 -43.82 6.38
C GLU A 8 -15.05 -42.51 5.81
N MET A 9 -15.90 -41.54 5.43
CA MET A 9 -15.43 -40.24 4.93
C MET A 9 -14.79 -39.37 6.00
N LYS A 10 -15.24 -39.43 7.26
CA LYS A 10 -14.56 -38.79 8.40
C LYS A 10 -13.20 -39.41 8.65
N ARG A 11 -13.11 -40.74 8.58
CA ARG A 11 -11.86 -41.46 8.77
C ARG A 11 -10.87 -41.19 7.63
N GLU A 12 -11.35 -41.13 6.38
CA GLU A 12 -10.54 -40.71 5.23
C GLU A 12 -10.08 -39.25 5.32
N TYR A 13 -10.84 -38.37 5.97
CA TYR A 13 -10.47 -36.97 6.23
C TYR A 13 -9.46 -36.82 7.37
N GLU A 14 -9.61 -37.60 8.44
CA GLU A 14 -8.70 -37.61 9.60
C GLU A 14 -7.38 -38.37 9.33
N ASP A 15 -7.35 -39.29 8.36
CA ASP A 15 -6.14 -40.02 7.92
C ASP A 15 -5.39 -39.32 6.77
N ILE A 16 -5.78 -38.11 6.34
CA ILE A 16 -4.98 -37.33 5.37
C ILE A 16 -3.72 -36.86 6.11
N PRO A 17 -2.51 -37.38 5.80
CA PRO A 17 -1.32 -36.97 6.49
C PRO A 17 -1.06 -35.50 6.15
N VAL A 18 -1.05 -34.66 7.19
CA VAL A 18 -0.54 -33.28 7.09
C VAL A 18 0.89 -33.39 6.55
N PRO A 19 1.22 -32.79 5.39
CA PRO A 19 2.56 -32.88 4.85
C PRO A 19 3.55 -32.27 5.85
N GLU A 20 4.51 -33.07 6.33
CA GLU A 20 5.63 -32.63 7.21
C GLU A 20 6.41 -31.44 6.63
N GLU A 21 6.23 -31.13 5.34
CA GLU A 21 6.91 -30.06 4.63
C GLU A 21 6.43 -28.64 4.99
N LEU A 22 5.29 -28.46 5.67
CA LEU A 22 4.74 -27.12 5.98
C LEU A 22 5.57 -26.32 7.01
N GLU A 23 6.08 -26.94 8.07
CA GLU A 23 7.03 -26.29 9.01
C GLU A 23 8.44 -26.15 8.39
N PHE A 24 8.80 -27.06 7.48
CA PHE A 24 10.06 -27.04 6.75
C PHE A 24 10.13 -25.87 5.74
N ARG A 25 8.98 -25.45 5.18
CA ARG A 25 8.87 -24.39 4.15
C ARG A 25 9.32 -23.00 4.63
N VAL A 26 9.10 -22.67 5.90
CA VAL A 26 9.55 -21.38 6.49
C VAL A 26 10.98 -21.48 7.04
N ARG A 27 11.36 -22.62 7.63
CA ARG A 27 12.73 -22.80 8.18
C ARG A 27 13.79 -22.97 7.08
N ALA A 28 13.49 -23.64 5.98
CA ALA A 28 14.43 -23.88 4.89
C ALA A 28 14.79 -22.61 4.09
N SER A 29 13.85 -21.65 3.97
CA SER A 29 14.10 -20.34 3.37
C SER A 29 14.97 -19.46 4.26
N ILE A 30 14.76 -19.49 5.59
CA ILE A 30 15.59 -18.79 6.58
C ILE A 30 17.01 -19.39 6.69
N GLU A 31 17.18 -20.71 6.60
CA GLU A 31 18.50 -21.35 6.61
C GLU A 31 19.28 -21.13 5.30
N ARG A 32 18.63 -21.10 4.13
CA ARG A 32 19.28 -20.76 2.85
C ARG A 32 19.83 -19.33 2.84
N ALA A 33 19.07 -18.36 3.35
CA ALA A 33 19.53 -16.97 3.50
C ALA A 33 20.74 -16.84 4.45
N LYS A 34 20.80 -17.65 5.52
CA LYS A 34 21.94 -17.70 6.46
C LYS A 34 23.19 -18.36 5.85
N LEU A 35 23.04 -19.32 4.94
CA LEU A 35 24.13 -20.07 4.29
C LEU A 35 24.84 -19.27 3.18
N GLU A 36 24.13 -18.42 2.43
CA GLU A 36 24.73 -17.59 1.37
C GLU A 36 25.59 -16.46 1.92
N ARG A 37 25.28 -15.97 3.13
CA ARG A 37 26.05 -14.94 3.85
C ARG A 37 27.48 -15.40 4.23
N LYS A 38 27.76 -16.71 4.27
CA LYS A 38 29.09 -17.27 4.57
C LYS A 38 30.01 -17.43 3.34
N LYS A 39 29.50 -17.30 2.11
CA LYS A 39 30.29 -17.49 0.87
C LYS A 39 30.68 -16.19 0.16
N GLY A 40 30.33 -15.03 0.72
CA GLY A 40 30.69 -13.72 0.17
C GLY A 40 32.16 -13.36 0.45
N ASN A 41 33.11 -13.90 -0.31
CA ASN A 41 34.46 -13.32 -0.39
C ASN A 41 35.27 -13.61 -1.67
N ALA A 42 34.63 -13.97 -2.79
CA ALA A 42 35.38 -14.33 -4.02
C ALA A 42 35.00 -13.58 -5.31
N ILE A 43 34.03 -12.65 -5.33
CA ILE A 43 33.58 -12.02 -6.58
C ILE A 43 33.41 -10.50 -6.38
N MET A 44 34.51 -9.78 -6.15
CA MET A 44 34.47 -8.33 -5.87
C MET A 44 35.49 -7.52 -6.68
N THR A 45 35.76 -7.88 -7.94
CA THR A 45 36.83 -7.19 -8.71
C THR A 45 36.47 -6.71 -10.13
N THR A 46 35.27 -6.99 -10.66
CA THR A 46 34.97 -6.66 -12.07
C THR A 46 33.99 -5.49 -12.27
N VAL A 47 33.14 -5.17 -11.27
CA VAL A 47 32.05 -4.18 -11.45
C VAL A 47 32.50 -2.71 -11.29
N LYS A 48 33.73 -2.46 -10.81
CA LYS A 48 34.22 -1.12 -10.44
C LYS A 48 34.64 -0.18 -11.58
N ARG A 49 34.25 -0.42 -12.84
CA ARG A 49 34.76 0.36 -14.00
C ARG A 49 33.76 1.12 -14.87
N ILE A 50 32.46 1.14 -14.56
CA ILE A 50 31.46 1.78 -15.46
C ILE A 50 30.78 3.03 -14.88
N VAL A 51 31.03 3.46 -13.64
CA VAL A 51 30.33 4.63 -13.07
C VAL A 51 31.30 5.75 -12.67
N ILE A 52 31.93 6.39 -13.65
CA ILE A 52 32.46 7.77 -13.53
C ILE A 52 32.35 8.44 -14.91
N SER A 53 31.24 9.15 -15.18
CA SER A 53 31.25 10.44 -15.88
C SER A 53 29.82 10.97 -16.11
N LEU A 54 29.60 12.25 -15.72
CA LEU A 54 28.43 13.13 -15.93
C LEU A 54 27.27 12.85 -14.95
N GLY A 55 26.77 13.77 -14.13
CA GLY A 55 26.85 15.22 -14.04
C GLY A 55 25.48 15.70 -13.55
N ALA A 56 25.39 16.32 -12.38
CA ALA A 56 24.16 16.57 -11.63
C ALA A 56 23.10 17.41 -12.37
N THR A 57 21.85 16.93 -12.41
CA THR A 57 20.61 17.74 -12.55
C THR A 57 19.46 16.95 -11.91
N ALA A 58 18.60 17.62 -11.14
CA ALA A 58 17.57 17.03 -10.28
C ALA A 58 16.70 15.98 -11.01
N ALA A 59 16.56 14.80 -10.41
CA ALA A 59 15.83 13.68 -10.98
C ALA A 59 14.31 13.90 -10.89
N ALA A 60 13.70 14.28 -12.01
CA ALA A 60 12.27 14.08 -12.21
C ALA A 60 12.01 12.57 -12.36
N PHE A 61 11.22 11.99 -11.46
CA PHE A 61 10.76 10.61 -11.58
C PHE A 61 9.70 10.54 -12.68
N MET A 62 10.13 10.24 -13.91
CA MET A 62 9.25 9.81 -14.99
C MET A 62 9.27 8.29 -15.01
N VAL A 63 8.20 7.63 -14.52
CA VAL A 63 8.01 6.20 -14.69
C VAL A 63 7.07 5.96 -15.85
N GLY A 64 7.66 5.58 -16.98
CA GLY A 64 6.94 4.99 -18.10
C GLY A 64 7.38 3.55 -18.26
N VAL A 65 6.44 2.60 -18.21
CA VAL A 65 6.71 1.21 -18.57
C VAL A 65 6.32 0.99 -20.02
N THR A 66 7.33 0.87 -20.88
CA THR A 66 7.15 0.34 -22.23
C THR A 66 7.10 -1.19 -22.19
N GLY A 67 5.91 -1.73 -22.43
CA GLY A 67 5.59 -3.00 -23.13
C GLY A 67 6.30 -4.30 -22.75
N LEU A 68 5.50 -5.31 -22.38
CA LEU A 68 5.75 -6.70 -22.80
C LEU A 68 4.47 -7.30 -23.38
N ALA A 69 4.64 -7.90 -24.55
CA ALA A 69 3.56 -8.42 -25.36
C ALA A 69 3.08 -9.80 -24.87
N ASN A 70 1.76 -9.94 -24.86
CA ASN A 70 1.01 -11.18 -25.11
C ASN A 70 0.77 -12.13 -23.91
N SER A 71 -0.09 -11.70 -22.98
CA SER A 71 -1.03 -12.52 -22.20
C SER A 71 -1.84 -11.58 -21.29
N SER A 72 -3.07 -11.20 -21.69
CA SER A 72 -4.07 -10.37 -20.95
C SER A 72 -3.54 -9.31 -19.95
N ALA A 73 -2.40 -8.71 -20.24
CA ALA A 73 -1.70 -7.78 -19.38
C ALA A 73 -2.16 -6.36 -19.68
N THR A 74 -3.36 -6.03 -19.24
CA THR A 74 -3.82 -4.65 -19.20
C THR A 74 -4.67 -4.53 -17.95
N ILE A 75 -4.44 -3.46 -17.17
CA ILE A 75 -5.10 -3.13 -15.90
C ILE A 75 -4.52 -3.81 -14.65
N ALA A 76 -3.28 -3.47 -14.29
CA ALA A 76 -2.82 -3.52 -12.89
C ALA A 76 -1.77 -2.44 -12.56
N HIS A 77 -1.58 -1.43 -13.42
CA HIS A 77 -0.37 -0.59 -13.39
C HIS A 77 -0.56 0.86 -12.89
N ALA A 78 -1.74 1.23 -12.38
CA ALA A 78 -2.00 2.63 -12.01
C ALA A 78 -1.77 3.00 -10.54
N MET A 79 -1.53 2.02 -9.64
CA MET A 79 -1.42 2.29 -8.19
C MET A 79 0.02 2.46 -7.68
N GLU A 80 1.02 2.32 -8.56
CA GLU A 80 2.28 1.72 -8.16
C GLU A 80 3.29 2.65 -7.46
N GLN A 81 3.12 4.00 -7.39
CA GLN A 81 4.26 4.85 -6.99
C GLN A 81 4.03 6.15 -6.20
N ILE A 82 2.84 6.47 -5.68
CA ILE A 82 2.59 7.79 -5.08
C ILE A 82 3.48 8.08 -3.84
N PRO A 83 4.40 9.06 -3.86
CA PRO A 83 5.23 9.42 -2.71
C PRO A 83 4.40 10.14 -1.64
N VAL A 84 4.50 9.68 -0.38
CA VAL A 84 3.94 10.38 0.76
C VAL A 84 5.04 10.93 1.66
N LEU A 85 4.96 12.26 1.79
CA LEU A 85 5.45 13.18 2.79
C LEU A 85 6.15 12.64 4.05
N GLY A 86 7.37 13.14 4.25
CA GLY A 86 8.13 13.03 5.48
C GLY A 86 9.27 12.01 5.38
N ALA A 87 10.25 12.09 6.28
CA ALA A 87 11.44 11.21 6.36
C ALA A 87 11.09 9.76 6.77
N ILE A 88 10.12 9.15 6.09
CA ILE A 88 9.44 7.91 6.47
C ILE A 88 9.74 6.82 5.43
N THR A 89 9.84 5.60 5.94
CA THR A 89 9.87 4.33 5.21
C THR A 89 8.54 4.15 4.46
N LYS A 90 8.52 4.52 3.18
CA LYS A 90 7.35 4.40 2.30
C LYS A 90 7.24 2.96 1.81
N VAL A 91 6.05 2.39 1.82
CA VAL A 91 5.76 1.10 1.19
C VAL A 91 4.92 1.35 -0.05
N VAL A 92 5.35 0.85 -1.19
CA VAL A 92 4.59 0.83 -2.44
C VAL A 92 4.46 -0.58 -2.91
N THR A 93 3.33 -0.95 -3.51
CA THR A 93 3.29 -2.17 -4.31
C THR A 93 4.15 -1.90 -5.54
N PHE A 94 5.22 -2.68 -5.77
CA PHE A 94 6.14 -2.51 -6.89
C PHE A 94 5.77 -3.38 -8.10
N ARG A 95 5.12 -4.52 -7.83
CA ARG A 95 4.65 -5.45 -8.84
C ARG A 95 3.49 -6.25 -8.26
N ASN A 96 2.43 -6.41 -9.03
CA ASN A 96 1.46 -7.47 -8.81
C ASN A 96 1.79 -8.68 -9.69
N TYR A 97 1.65 -9.88 -9.13
CA TYR A 97 1.62 -11.12 -9.90
C TYR A 97 0.19 -11.64 -9.88
N GLU A 98 -0.39 -11.72 -11.07
CA GLU A 98 -1.75 -12.22 -11.31
C GLU A 98 -1.68 -13.42 -12.24
N ASP A 99 -2.40 -14.48 -11.91
CA ASP A 99 -2.59 -15.63 -12.78
C ASP A 99 -4.00 -16.19 -12.57
N ASP A 100 -4.70 -16.49 -13.66
CA ASP A 100 -6.00 -17.16 -13.65
C ASP A 100 -6.03 -18.21 -14.76
N ARG A 101 -6.12 -19.47 -14.35
CA ARG A 101 -6.19 -20.65 -15.23
C ARG A 101 -7.53 -21.36 -15.10
N GLY A 102 -8.54 -20.71 -14.51
CA GLY A 102 -9.89 -21.21 -14.29
C GLY A 102 -10.04 -22.08 -13.05
N ASN A 103 -9.21 -23.11 -12.87
CA ASN A 103 -9.23 -23.94 -11.66
C ASN A 103 -8.10 -23.60 -10.67
N THR A 104 -7.11 -22.83 -11.10
CA THR A 104 -6.04 -22.30 -10.24
C THR A 104 -5.85 -20.82 -10.48
N SER A 105 -5.62 -20.05 -9.42
CA SER A 105 -5.47 -18.61 -9.46
C SER A 105 -4.45 -18.13 -8.42
N ALA A 106 -3.80 -17.01 -8.71
CA ALA A 106 -2.94 -16.34 -7.74
C ALA A 106 -3.06 -14.82 -7.87
N HIS A 107 -3.23 -14.16 -6.73
CA HIS A 107 -3.07 -12.72 -6.54
C HIS A 107 -1.95 -12.50 -5.52
N ILE A 108 -0.84 -11.88 -5.93
CA ILE A 108 0.33 -11.67 -5.07
C ILE A 108 0.82 -10.23 -5.19
N GLU A 109 0.67 -9.46 -4.12
CA GLU A 109 1.22 -8.12 -4.00
C GLU A 109 2.71 -8.18 -3.61
N VAL A 110 3.59 -7.56 -4.40
CA VAL A 110 5.02 -7.46 -4.10
C VAL A 110 5.36 -6.03 -3.69
N PRO A 111 5.49 -5.72 -2.39
CA PRO A 111 5.85 -4.39 -1.96
C PRO A 111 7.34 -4.09 -2.17
N GLN A 112 7.64 -2.82 -2.38
CA GLN A 112 8.95 -2.21 -2.30
C GLN A 112 8.91 -1.07 -1.31
N ILE A 113 9.99 -0.93 -0.57
CA ILE A 113 10.20 0.08 0.43
C ILE A 113 11.07 1.18 -0.16
N GLU A 114 10.71 2.44 0.05
CA GLU A 114 11.45 3.62 -0.39
C GLU A 114 11.73 4.53 0.80
N GLY A 115 12.95 5.07 0.89
CA GLY A 115 13.35 5.99 1.96
C GLY A 115 13.72 5.33 3.29
N GLY A 116 14.79 5.84 3.93
CA GLY A 116 15.36 5.31 5.18
C GLY A 116 16.69 4.54 4.98
N GLU A 117 17.46 4.35 6.06
CA GLU A 117 18.63 3.47 6.05
C GLU A 117 18.18 1.99 6.07
N GLY A 118 18.90 1.11 5.37
CA GLY A 118 18.65 -0.35 5.36
C GLY A 118 17.50 -0.87 4.49
N VAL A 119 16.84 0.01 3.75
CA VAL A 119 15.79 -0.30 2.76
C VAL A 119 16.20 -1.38 1.74
N SER A 120 17.47 -1.39 1.33
CA SER A 120 17.97 -2.39 0.36
C SER A 120 17.84 -3.82 0.88
N ASP A 121 18.24 -4.06 2.14
CA ASP A 121 18.24 -5.40 2.73
C ASP A 121 16.80 -5.91 2.92
N LEU A 122 15.87 -5.01 3.24
CA LEU A 122 14.45 -5.31 3.36
C LEU A 122 13.80 -5.61 2.01
N ASN A 123 14.09 -4.81 0.99
CA ASN A 123 13.59 -5.05 -0.36
C ASN A 123 14.11 -6.38 -0.92
N ASP A 124 15.39 -6.71 -0.67
CA ASP A 124 15.96 -8.00 -1.05
C ASP A 124 15.24 -9.16 -0.33
N ALA A 125 14.92 -9.00 0.96
CA ALA A 125 14.17 -10.00 1.73
C ALA A 125 12.74 -10.18 1.22
N ILE A 126 12.01 -9.09 0.99
CA ILE A 126 10.65 -9.09 0.43
C ILE A 126 10.64 -9.78 -0.94
N LYS A 127 11.58 -9.40 -1.82
CA LYS A 127 11.71 -9.99 -3.13
C LYS A 127 11.99 -11.49 -3.05
N ALA A 128 12.92 -11.91 -2.19
CA ALA A 128 13.22 -13.32 -2.01
C ALA A 128 12.02 -14.13 -1.49
N TYR A 129 11.25 -13.56 -0.56
CA TYR A 129 10.03 -14.18 -0.03
C TYR A 129 8.96 -14.31 -1.11
N THR A 130 8.60 -13.22 -1.77
CA THR A 130 7.56 -13.21 -2.82
C THR A 130 7.94 -14.05 -4.04
N ASP A 131 9.20 -14.01 -4.50
CA ASP A 131 9.67 -14.89 -5.58
C ASP A 131 9.59 -16.38 -5.19
N THR A 132 9.79 -16.71 -3.90
CA THR A 132 9.63 -18.08 -3.41
C THR A 132 8.17 -18.51 -3.45
N ILE A 133 7.26 -17.64 -3.03
CA ILE A 133 5.80 -17.89 -3.08
C ILE A 133 5.34 -18.08 -4.53
N ILE A 134 5.74 -17.18 -5.44
CA ILE A 134 5.43 -17.28 -6.88
C ILE A 134 5.95 -18.60 -7.46
N ALA A 135 7.22 -18.93 -7.23
CA ALA A 135 7.81 -20.17 -7.77
C ALA A 135 7.11 -21.43 -7.22
N GLN A 136 6.65 -21.39 -5.98
CA GLN A 136 5.91 -22.48 -5.36
C GLN A 136 4.50 -22.60 -5.96
N TYR A 137 3.79 -21.48 -6.11
CA TYR A 137 2.51 -21.43 -6.82
C TYR A 137 2.62 -22.02 -8.23
N GLU A 138 3.60 -21.57 -9.02
CA GLU A 138 3.78 -22.05 -10.40
C GLU A 138 3.99 -23.57 -10.46
N LYS A 139 4.77 -24.10 -9.52
CA LYS A 139 5.03 -25.54 -9.39
C LYS A 139 3.75 -26.30 -9.02
N ASP A 140 3.00 -25.82 -8.03
CA ASP A 140 1.83 -26.51 -7.51
C ASP A 140 0.65 -26.42 -8.48
N ALA A 141 0.40 -25.25 -9.07
CA ALA A 141 -0.59 -25.06 -10.12
C ALA A 141 -0.33 -25.97 -11.33
N ALA A 142 0.93 -26.13 -11.74
CA ALA A 142 1.30 -27.08 -12.80
C ALA A 142 1.03 -28.56 -12.42
N ALA A 143 1.05 -28.89 -11.13
CA ALA A 143 0.82 -30.25 -10.64
C ALA A 143 -0.68 -30.59 -10.46
N GLN A 144 -1.56 -29.59 -10.30
CA GLN A 144 -3.00 -29.80 -10.10
C GLN A 144 -3.75 -30.34 -11.33
N GLY A 145 -3.22 -30.11 -12.55
CA GLY A 145 -3.89 -30.47 -13.81
C GLY A 145 -5.27 -29.80 -13.95
N ASP A 146 -6.18 -30.38 -14.75
CA ASP A 146 -7.49 -29.78 -15.07
C ASP A 146 -8.56 -29.94 -13.97
N VAL A 147 -8.24 -30.57 -12.83
CA VAL A 147 -9.24 -31.02 -11.83
C VAL A 147 -8.96 -30.52 -10.41
N GLY A 148 -7.71 -30.14 -10.10
CA GLY A 148 -7.37 -29.57 -8.80
C GLY A 148 -7.78 -28.11 -8.66
N HIS A 149 -8.11 -27.68 -7.44
CA HIS A 149 -8.36 -26.27 -7.13
C HIS A 149 -7.23 -25.73 -6.26
N TYR A 150 -6.67 -24.59 -6.65
CA TYR A 150 -5.56 -23.94 -5.94
C TYR A 150 -5.66 -22.42 -6.14
N ASP A 151 -6.16 -21.71 -5.14
CA ASP A 151 -6.29 -20.25 -5.14
C ASP A 151 -5.37 -19.67 -4.06
N LEU A 152 -4.47 -18.77 -4.46
CA LEU A 152 -3.50 -18.15 -3.57
C LEU A 152 -3.67 -16.64 -3.56
N ASN A 153 -3.86 -16.07 -2.38
CA ASN A 153 -3.94 -14.63 -2.18
C ASN A 153 -2.85 -14.20 -1.18
N LEU A 154 -1.97 -13.29 -1.57
CA LEU A 154 -0.94 -12.70 -0.70
C LEU A 154 -1.06 -11.18 -0.76
N THR A 155 -1.47 -10.56 0.34
CA THR A 155 -1.53 -9.11 0.50
C THR A 155 -0.59 -8.64 1.60
N TYR A 156 -0.38 -7.32 1.70
CA TYR A 156 0.43 -6.76 2.78
C TYR A 156 -0.21 -5.55 3.46
N LYS A 157 0.25 -5.27 4.69
CA LYS A 157 -0.08 -4.06 5.43
C LYS A 157 1.03 -3.65 6.38
N VAL A 158 1.16 -2.34 6.61
CA VAL A 158 2.05 -1.81 7.65
C VAL A 158 1.35 -1.87 9.00
N VAL A 159 1.88 -2.67 9.93
CA VAL A 159 1.31 -2.88 11.28
C VAL A 159 2.07 -2.11 12.38
N THR A 160 3.30 -1.65 12.09
CA THR A 160 4.06 -0.75 12.95
C THR A 160 4.76 0.30 12.11
N ASP A 161 4.62 1.57 12.47
CA ASP A 161 5.45 2.66 11.93
C ASP A 161 5.53 3.78 12.97
N ASN A 162 6.49 3.65 13.88
CA ASN A 162 6.77 4.65 14.90
C ASN A 162 8.18 5.22 14.72
N ASP A 163 8.68 5.99 15.70
CA ASP A 163 10.01 6.60 15.59
C ASP A 163 11.15 5.56 15.59
N LYS A 164 10.94 4.36 16.16
CA LYS A 164 11.97 3.32 16.33
C LYS A 164 11.80 2.12 15.39
N LEU A 165 10.56 1.73 15.12
CA LEU A 165 10.21 0.48 14.44
C LEU A 165 9.33 0.73 13.22
N PHE A 166 9.61 -0.05 12.17
CA PHE A 166 8.73 -0.26 11.04
C PHE A 166 8.44 -1.76 10.93
N ALA A 167 7.19 -2.16 10.74
CA ALA A 167 6.81 -3.55 10.55
C ALA A 167 5.83 -3.74 9.40
N LEU A 168 6.23 -4.60 8.45
CA LEU A 168 5.45 -4.98 7.28
C LEU A 168 4.92 -6.41 7.46
N ARG A 169 3.60 -6.54 7.49
CA ARG A 169 2.89 -7.82 7.58
C ARG A 169 2.43 -8.25 6.21
N PHE A 170 2.63 -9.52 5.90
CA PHE A 170 2.01 -10.25 4.80
C PHE A 170 0.93 -11.17 5.35
N ASP A 171 -0.24 -11.15 4.73
CA ASP A 171 -1.35 -12.06 4.99
C ASP A 171 -1.49 -12.97 3.75
N GLU A 172 -1.21 -14.27 3.91
CA GLU A 172 -1.32 -15.30 2.87
C GLU A 172 -2.56 -16.15 3.13
N THR A 173 -3.41 -16.31 2.13
CA THR A 173 -4.53 -17.24 2.14
C THR A 173 -4.37 -18.22 0.97
N LEU A 174 -4.33 -19.52 1.29
CA LEU A 174 -4.32 -20.59 0.30
C LEU A 174 -5.60 -21.40 0.40
N VAL A 175 -6.39 -21.45 -0.67
CA VAL A 175 -7.62 -22.23 -0.75
C VAL A 175 -7.43 -23.41 -1.70
N MET A 176 -7.59 -24.61 -1.15
CA MET A 176 -7.72 -25.85 -1.93
C MET A 176 -9.05 -26.53 -1.56
N ALA A 177 -9.01 -27.64 -0.82
CA ALA A 177 -10.20 -28.26 -0.22
C ALA A 177 -10.71 -27.50 1.01
N SER A 178 -9.78 -26.85 1.74
CA SER A 178 -10.03 -25.89 2.81
C SER A 178 -9.14 -24.67 2.60
N GLY A 179 -9.51 -23.55 3.23
CA GLY A 179 -8.60 -22.41 3.37
C GLY A 179 -7.50 -22.72 4.37
N ASN A 180 -6.38 -22.03 4.24
CA ASN A 180 -5.30 -21.97 5.21
C ASN A 180 -4.74 -20.54 5.20
N GLU A 181 -4.68 -19.93 6.37
CA GLU A 181 -4.16 -18.59 6.57
C GLU A 181 -2.78 -18.60 7.25
N SER A 182 -1.84 -17.85 6.70
CA SER A 182 -0.54 -17.66 7.33
C SER A 182 -0.07 -16.21 7.27
N VAL A 183 0.71 -15.82 8.27
CA VAL A 183 1.19 -14.46 8.48
C VAL A 183 2.71 -14.46 8.59
N MET A 184 3.33 -13.56 7.83
CA MET A 184 4.76 -13.27 7.94
C MET A 184 4.95 -11.78 8.22
N ILE A 185 5.81 -11.44 9.18
CA ILE A 185 6.07 -10.03 9.53
C ILE A 185 7.58 -9.75 9.52
N TYR A 186 7.97 -8.76 8.72
CA TYR A 186 9.31 -8.16 8.81
C TYR A 186 9.29 -6.97 9.76
N ASN A 187 10.11 -7.02 10.81
CA ASN A 187 10.31 -5.91 11.74
C ASN A 187 11.67 -5.27 11.48
N VAL A 188 11.71 -3.93 11.45
CA VAL A 188 12.91 -3.15 11.10
C VAL A 188 13.17 -2.13 12.19
N ASP A 189 14.39 -2.10 12.70
CA ASP A 189 14.87 -0.99 13.53
C ASP A 189 15.27 0.19 12.62
N LYS A 190 14.51 1.28 12.68
CA LYS A 190 14.67 2.45 11.80
C LYS A 190 15.97 3.22 12.03
N ASP A 191 16.59 3.11 13.21
CA ASP A 191 17.89 3.76 13.48
C ASP A 191 19.05 3.02 12.81
N THR A 192 18.91 1.69 12.64
CA THR A 192 19.99 0.86 12.07
C THR A 192 19.69 0.34 10.68
N GLY A 193 18.44 0.44 10.23
CA GLY A 193 17.94 -0.12 8.98
C GLY A 193 17.87 -1.65 8.95
N LYS A 194 18.06 -2.34 10.08
CA LYS A 194 18.16 -3.80 10.09
C LYS A 194 16.82 -4.44 10.36
N ILE A 195 16.56 -5.54 9.64
CA ILE A 195 15.53 -6.50 10.05
C ILE A 195 15.94 -7.11 11.39
N ILE A 196 15.05 -7.05 12.37
CA ILE A 196 15.25 -7.54 13.74
C ILE A 196 14.38 -8.75 14.05
N SER A 197 14.84 -9.61 14.96
CA SER A 197 14.07 -10.73 15.50
C SER A 197 13.50 -10.41 16.88
N LEU A 198 12.59 -11.24 17.38
CA LEU A 198 11.95 -11.05 18.69
C LEU A 198 12.97 -10.85 19.83
N SER A 199 14.08 -11.60 19.80
CA SER A 199 15.17 -11.49 20.78
C SER A 199 15.82 -10.10 20.84
N ASP A 200 15.80 -9.34 19.74
CA ASP A 200 16.45 -8.04 19.66
C ASP A 200 15.72 -6.98 20.48
N LEU A 201 14.44 -7.18 20.80
CA LEU A 201 13.68 -6.28 21.68
C LEU A 201 14.17 -6.34 23.12
N PHE A 202 14.72 -7.48 23.55
CA PHE A 202 14.98 -7.77 24.96
C PHE A 202 16.44 -7.59 25.37
N LYS A 203 16.65 -7.30 26.66
CA LYS A 203 17.97 -7.21 27.28
C LYS A 203 18.70 -8.55 27.10
N LYS A 204 20.02 -8.48 26.89
CA LYS A 204 20.85 -9.67 26.82
C LYS A 204 20.71 -10.49 28.11
N ASP A 205 20.59 -11.81 27.97
CA ASP A 205 20.42 -12.77 29.06
C ASP A 205 19.06 -12.70 29.79
N SER A 206 18.07 -11.97 29.24
CA SER A 206 16.69 -12.08 29.73
C SER A 206 16.08 -13.43 29.33
N ASP A 207 15.21 -13.97 30.18
CA ASP A 207 14.46 -15.19 29.89
C ASP A 207 13.11 -14.87 29.22
N TYR A 208 13.17 -14.06 28.16
CA TYR A 208 11.96 -13.54 27.53
C TYR A 208 11.07 -14.66 26.95
N ILE A 209 11.64 -15.76 26.46
CA ILE A 209 10.86 -16.90 25.94
C ILE A 209 10.00 -17.50 27.03
N ALA A 210 10.55 -17.78 28.22
CA ALA A 210 9.78 -18.34 29.31
C ALA A 210 8.68 -17.36 29.78
N VAL A 211 9.04 -16.09 29.97
CA VAL A 211 8.10 -15.04 30.40
C VAL A 211 6.92 -14.88 29.42
N LEU A 212 7.20 -14.83 28.11
CA LEU A 212 6.17 -14.71 27.09
C LEU A 212 5.33 -15.99 26.99
N THR A 213 5.95 -17.17 27.05
CA THR A 213 5.25 -18.46 27.01
C THR A 213 4.26 -18.57 28.17
N GLU A 214 4.70 -18.29 29.39
CA GLU A 214 3.85 -18.35 30.59
C GLU A 214 2.66 -17.37 30.47
N ASN A 215 2.91 -16.15 29.98
CA ASN A 215 1.85 -15.18 29.77
C ASN A 215 0.83 -15.63 28.72
N ILE A 216 1.28 -16.10 27.55
CA ILE A 216 0.40 -16.59 26.47
C ILE A 216 -0.42 -17.79 26.94
N GLN A 217 0.18 -18.74 27.65
CA GLN A 217 -0.55 -19.86 28.23
C GLN A 217 -1.59 -19.41 29.26
N SER A 218 -1.34 -18.34 30.03
CA SER A 218 -2.36 -17.76 30.92
C SER A 218 -3.52 -17.17 30.12
N GLN A 219 -3.22 -16.38 29.09
CA GLN A 219 -4.24 -15.77 28.21
C GLN A 219 -5.10 -16.83 27.52
N MET A 220 -4.48 -17.89 26.98
CA MET A 220 -5.21 -19.01 26.36
C MET A 220 -6.19 -19.67 27.34
N ARG A 221 -5.77 -19.94 28.59
CA ARG A 221 -6.67 -20.50 29.62
C ARG A 221 -7.80 -19.55 29.98
N GLU A 222 -7.52 -18.26 30.11
CA GLU A 222 -8.52 -17.24 30.41
C GLU A 222 -9.56 -17.11 29.29
N GLN A 223 -9.13 -17.11 28.03
CA GLN A 223 -10.02 -17.07 26.87
C GLN A 223 -10.90 -18.33 26.77
N MET A 224 -10.32 -19.52 26.92
CA MET A 224 -11.08 -20.79 26.93
C MET A 224 -12.07 -20.89 28.09
N ALA A 225 -11.76 -20.29 29.24
CA ALA A 225 -12.68 -20.25 30.38
C ALA A 225 -13.82 -19.23 30.20
N ALA A 226 -13.61 -18.21 29.35
CA ALA A 226 -14.59 -17.17 29.08
C ALA A 226 -15.54 -17.53 27.93
N ASP A 227 -15.10 -18.34 26.96
CA ASP A 227 -15.86 -18.70 25.77
C ASP A 227 -15.61 -20.16 25.36
N ASP A 228 -16.66 -20.98 25.43
CA ASP A 228 -16.63 -22.42 25.09
C ASP A 228 -16.35 -22.69 23.58
N SER A 229 -16.45 -21.67 22.71
CA SER A 229 -16.11 -21.79 21.29
C SER A 229 -14.62 -21.59 20.99
N VAL A 230 -13.87 -21.05 21.95
CA VAL A 230 -12.42 -20.83 21.85
C VAL A 230 -11.68 -22.08 22.33
N TYR A 231 -10.70 -22.53 21.55
CA TYR A 231 -9.92 -23.71 21.90
C TYR A 231 -8.45 -23.55 21.50
N TYR A 232 -7.55 -23.86 22.43
CA TYR A 232 -6.11 -23.91 22.23
C TYR A 232 -5.56 -25.25 22.70
N TRP A 233 -4.51 -25.75 22.05
CA TRP A 233 -3.82 -26.96 22.49
C TRP A 233 -2.92 -26.63 23.67
N LEU A 234 -3.44 -26.81 24.89
CA LEU A 234 -2.66 -26.63 26.13
C LEU A 234 -2.57 -27.92 26.95
N GLU A 235 -3.68 -28.64 27.02
CA GLU A 235 -3.87 -29.86 27.83
C GLU A 235 -4.63 -30.93 27.01
N ASP A 236 -4.35 -31.00 25.71
CA ASP A 236 -4.90 -32.01 24.80
C ASP A 236 -4.33 -33.40 25.13
N GLU A 237 -5.11 -34.45 24.86
CA GLU A 237 -4.69 -35.85 25.04
C GLU A 237 -3.46 -36.17 24.16
N VAL A 238 -3.36 -35.54 22.99
CA VAL A 238 -2.19 -35.60 22.12
C VAL A 238 -1.18 -34.55 22.58
N GLU A 239 -0.34 -34.97 23.52
CA GLU A 239 0.72 -34.16 24.14
C GLU A 239 1.69 -33.48 23.15
N ALA A 240 1.76 -33.95 21.90
CA ALA A 240 2.56 -33.35 20.84
C ALA A 240 1.95 -32.07 20.25
N TRP A 241 0.63 -31.86 20.39
CA TRP A 241 -0.06 -30.66 19.91
C TRP A 241 -0.01 -29.51 20.91
N ASN A 242 0.22 -29.82 22.20
CA ASN A 242 0.22 -28.82 23.25
C ASN A 242 1.32 -27.75 23.05
N PHE A 243 0.92 -26.48 23.07
CA PHE A 243 1.79 -25.33 23.06
C PHE A 243 2.61 -25.26 24.37
N LYS A 244 3.90 -25.57 24.26
CA LYS A 244 4.81 -25.71 25.40
C LYS A 244 5.79 -24.57 25.56
N GLU A 245 6.30 -24.05 24.45
CA GLU A 245 7.35 -23.05 24.43
C GLU A 245 7.21 -22.19 23.18
N LEU A 246 7.34 -20.87 23.35
CA LEU A 246 7.37 -19.93 22.25
C LEU A 246 8.62 -20.17 21.37
N SER A 247 8.42 -20.22 20.06
CA SER A 247 9.53 -20.29 19.11
C SER A 247 10.41 -19.04 19.18
N LYS A 248 11.72 -19.20 19.02
CA LYS A 248 12.65 -18.06 18.90
C LYS A 248 12.44 -17.25 17.63
N ASP A 249 11.85 -17.88 16.62
CA ASP A 249 11.50 -17.30 15.33
C ASP A 249 10.02 -16.89 15.27
N ALA A 250 9.34 -16.78 16.42
CA ALA A 250 7.93 -16.40 16.48
C ALA A 250 7.65 -15.06 15.77
N THR A 251 6.55 -15.03 15.02
CA THR A 251 6.06 -13.84 14.33
C THR A 251 5.53 -12.84 15.35
N PHE A 252 5.93 -11.57 15.22
CA PHE A 252 5.53 -10.53 16.15
C PHE A 252 5.44 -9.16 15.48
N TYR A 253 4.76 -8.23 16.13
CA TYR A 253 4.83 -6.80 15.83
C TYR A 253 4.58 -5.96 17.10
N VAL A 254 4.70 -4.64 17.00
CA VAL A 254 4.36 -3.71 18.09
C VAL A 254 3.13 -2.90 17.68
N ASN A 255 2.05 -3.01 18.45
CA ASN A 255 0.82 -2.29 18.15
C ASN A 255 0.92 -0.79 18.47
N GLU A 256 -0.12 -0.03 18.14
CA GLU A 256 -0.18 1.43 18.35
C GLU A 256 -0.03 1.86 19.82
N ASN A 257 -0.39 0.99 20.76
CA ASN A 257 -0.26 1.22 22.20
C ASN A 257 1.16 0.91 22.71
N GLY A 258 2.08 0.51 21.83
CA GLY A 258 3.45 0.14 22.20
C GLY A 258 3.54 -1.26 22.80
N GLN A 259 2.51 -2.09 22.63
CA GLN A 259 2.49 -3.44 23.19
C GLN A 259 3.01 -4.45 22.16
N LEU A 260 3.81 -5.40 22.63
CA LEU A 260 4.23 -6.54 21.83
C LEU A 260 3.03 -7.43 21.53
N VAL A 261 2.86 -7.81 20.27
CA VAL A 261 1.84 -8.78 19.84
C VAL A 261 2.56 -9.98 19.22
N ILE A 262 2.25 -11.19 19.70
CA ILE A 262 2.73 -12.46 19.14
C ILE A 262 1.64 -13.04 18.26
N VAL A 263 2.01 -13.49 17.06
CA VAL A 263 1.11 -14.00 16.03
C VAL A 263 1.45 -15.46 15.75
N PHE A 264 0.43 -16.32 15.78
CA PHE A 264 0.51 -17.74 15.45
C PHE A 264 -0.32 -18.01 14.19
N ASN A 265 0.24 -18.78 13.27
CA ASN A 265 -0.46 -19.15 12.04
C ASN A 265 -1.64 -20.08 12.33
N GLU A 266 -2.55 -20.19 11.38
CA GLU A 266 -3.65 -21.14 11.46
C GLU A 266 -3.10 -22.56 11.72
N GLY A 267 -3.66 -23.26 12.71
CA GLY A 267 -3.20 -24.61 13.04
C GLY A 267 -1.88 -24.69 13.82
N GLU A 268 -1.32 -23.59 14.30
CA GLU A 268 -0.04 -23.63 15.06
C GLU A 268 -0.25 -23.88 16.56
N VAL A 269 -1.28 -23.26 17.16
CA VAL A 269 -1.61 -23.40 18.59
C VAL A 269 -3.08 -23.73 18.86
N ALA A 270 -3.88 -23.84 17.80
CA ALA A 270 -5.32 -24.04 17.85
C ALA A 270 -5.85 -24.73 16.58
N PRO A 271 -7.03 -25.38 16.62
CA PRO A 271 -7.67 -25.93 15.44
C PRO A 271 -7.89 -24.89 14.34
N MET A 272 -7.84 -25.32 13.07
CA MET A 272 -7.94 -24.46 11.88
C MET A 272 -9.09 -23.42 11.91
N TYR A 273 -10.25 -23.77 12.47
CA TYR A 273 -11.39 -22.83 12.54
C TYR A 273 -11.12 -21.57 13.38
N MET A 274 -10.11 -21.61 14.27
CA MET A 274 -9.67 -20.46 15.06
C MET A 274 -8.90 -19.43 14.22
N GLY A 275 -8.46 -19.80 13.02
CA GLY A 275 -7.68 -18.95 12.13
C GLY A 275 -6.33 -18.56 12.74
N VAL A 276 -5.81 -17.42 12.29
CA VAL A 276 -4.62 -16.78 12.87
C VAL A 276 -4.92 -16.28 14.29
N CYS A 277 -4.08 -16.68 15.25
CA CYS A 277 -4.25 -16.32 16.65
C CYS A 277 -3.24 -15.24 17.08
N GLU A 278 -3.71 -14.19 17.75
CA GLU A 278 -2.85 -13.08 18.21
C GLU A 278 -2.96 -12.86 19.71
N PHE A 279 -1.81 -12.70 20.38
CA PHE A 279 -1.73 -12.45 21.82
C PHE A 279 -0.98 -11.14 22.07
N THR A 280 -1.71 -10.14 22.59
CA THR A 280 -1.10 -8.88 23.02
C THR A 280 -0.50 -9.09 24.41
N ILE A 281 0.79 -8.80 24.56
CA ILE A 281 1.52 -8.95 25.80
C ILE A 281 1.38 -7.66 26.62
N PRO A 282 0.82 -7.73 27.84
CA PRO A 282 0.75 -6.57 28.73
C PRO A 282 2.14 -5.96 29.01
N SER A 283 2.22 -4.64 29.08
CA SER A 283 3.52 -3.95 29.20
C SER A 283 4.27 -4.29 30.50
N ASP A 284 3.55 -4.53 31.60
CA ASP A 284 4.09 -4.93 32.90
C ASP A 284 4.76 -6.31 32.88
N VAL A 285 4.37 -7.19 31.95
CA VAL A 285 5.03 -8.51 31.75
C VAL A 285 6.46 -8.34 31.22
N THR A 286 6.73 -7.27 30.47
CA THR A 286 8.01 -7.10 29.75
C THR A 286 8.85 -5.90 30.21
N GLU A 287 8.31 -5.02 31.07
CA GLU A 287 8.93 -3.73 31.46
C GLU A 287 10.37 -3.89 31.99
N ASP A 288 10.64 -4.95 32.75
CA ASP A 288 11.95 -5.18 33.36
C ASP A 288 12.95 -5.89 32.42
N ILE A 289 12.48 -6.49 31.34
CA ILE A 289 13.30 -7.31 30.44
C ILE A 289 13.47 -6.71 29.05
N VAL A 290 12.65 -5.74 28.66
CA VAL A 290 12.70 -5.09 27.36
C VAL A 290 13.73 -3.95 27.33
N LYS A 291 14.32 -3.69 26.17
CA LYS A 291 15.11 -2.47 25.93
C LYS A 291 14.15 -1.29 25.79
N SER A 292 14.48 -0.16 26.42
CA SER A 292 13.58 0.98 26.66
C SER A 292 12.94 1.61 25.42
N ASP A 293 13.51 1.39 24.23
CA ASP A 293 13.20 2.20 23.06
C ASP A 293 12.24 1.48 22.07
N TYR A 294 11.95 0.19 22.25
CA TYR A 294 11.22 -0.61 21.26
C TYR A 294 9.71 -0.74 21.51
N LEU A 295 9.26 -0.73 22.76
CA LEU A 295 7.84 -0.92 23.12
C LEU A 295 7.17 0.40 23.55
N SER A 296 7.56 1.50 22.90
CA SER A 296 6.92 2.79 23.13
C SER A 296 5.59 2.87 22.39
N ALA A 297 4.57 3.40 23.07
CA ALA A 297 3.32 3.77 22.42
C ALA A 297 3.62 4.75 21.29
N PHE A 298 2.77 4.74 20.25
CA PHE A 298 2.96 5.63 19.13
C PHE A 298 2.74 7.07 19.63
N THR A 299 3.83 7.81 19.80
CA THR A 299 3.83 9.20 20.31
C THR A 299 3.45 10.20 19.24
N LYS A 300 3.59 9.81 17.97
CA LYS A 300 2.97 10.45 16.82
C LYS A 300 1.76 9.61 16.45
N THR A 301 0.56 10.18 16.57
CA THR A 301 -0.57 9.68 15.76
C THR A 301 -0.05 9.55 14.34
N ARG A 302 -0.25 8.39 13.70
CA ARG A 302 -0.09 8.23 12.25
C ARG A 302 -0.70 9.48 11.64
N ASP A 303 0.10 10.30 10.96
CA ASP A 303 -0.36 11.63 10.54
C ASP A 303 -1.73 11.45 9.87
N PRO A 304 -2.82 11.99 10.44
CA PRO A 304 -4.15 11.80 9.88
C PRO A 304 -4.18 12.21 8.40
N ALA A 305 -3.29 13.13 7.99
CA ALA A 305 -3.03 13.49 6.60
C ALA A 305 -2.71 12.27 5.74
N VAL A 306 -1.76 11.46 6.21
CA VAL A 306 -1.17 10.35 5.47
C VAL A 306 -2.11 9.16 5.41
N SER A 307 -2.76 8.82 6.53
CA SER A 307 -3.71 7.70 6.56
C SER A 307 -4.98 8.01 5.76
N ASN A 308 -5.51 9.24 5.86
CA ASN A 308 -6.67 9.65 5.07
C ASN A 308 -6.32 9.77 3.59
N LEU A 309 -5.12 10.26 3.26
CA LEU A 309 -4.69 10.40 1.88
C LEU A 309 -4.52 9.05 1.17
N ASN A 310 -3.88 8.08 1.81
CA ASN A 310 -3.71 6.74 1.22
C ASN A 310 -5.05 6.07 0.93
N GLN A 311 -5.96 6.05 1.91
CA GLN A 311 -7.27 5.45 1.70
C GLN A 311 -8.06 6.21 0.63
N THR A 312 -8.04 7.54 0.64
CA THR A 312 -8.75 8.34 -0.36
C THR A 312 -8.22 8.12 -1.78
N ILE A 313 -6.90 7.97 -1.92
CA ILE A 313 -6.26 7.67 -3.19
C ILE A 313 -6.65 6.27 -3.65
N GLN A 314 -6.58 5.28 -2.75
CA GLN A 314 -6.98 3.91 -3.04
C GLN A 314 -8.44 3.84 -3.46
N ASP A 315 -9.36 4.45 -2.70
CA ASP A 315 -10.78 4.52 -3.05
C ASP A 315 -11.01 5.17 -4.42
N TYR A 316 -10.24 6.20 -4.76
CA TYR A 316 -10.33 6.88 -6.06
C TYR A 316 -9.81 6.01 -7.21
N THR A 317 -8.67 5.34 -7.03
CA THR A 317 -8.11 4.45 -8.05
C THR A 317 -8.98 3.22 -8.26
N ASP A 318 -9.47 2.62 -7.17
CA ASP A 318 -10.36 1.45 -7.22
C ASP A 318 -11.66 1.78 -7.95
N ALA A 319 -12.23 2.96 -7.69
CA ALA A 319 -13.41 3.44 -8.40
C ALA A 319 -13.16 3.66 -9.91
N ILE A 320 -11.97 4.15 -10.30
CA ILE A 320 -11.60 4.31 -11.72
C ILE A 320 -11.47 2.94 -12.39
N VAL A 321 -10.79 2.00 -11.74
CA VAL A 321 -10.57 0.64 -12.27
C VAL A 321 -11.91 -0.07 -12.43
N ALA A 322 -12.75 -0.06 -11.39
CA ALA A 322 -14.07 -0.68 -11.44
C ALA A 322 -14.95 -0.10 -12.56
N GLN A 323 -14.94 1.23 -12.75
CA GLN A 323 -15.67 1.86 -13.85
C GLN A 323 -15.11 1.45 -15.21
N TYR A 324 -13.77 1.41 -15.34
CA TYR A 324 -13.13 0.97 -16.57
C TYR A 324 -13.52 -0.47 -16.92
N GLU A 325 -13.49 -1.38 -15.96
CA GLU A 325 -13.85 -2.79 -16.17
C GLU A 325 -15.31 -2.95 -16.60
N GLU A 326 -16.23 -2.20 -15.97
CA GLU A 326 -17.64 -2.16 -16.35
C GLU A 326 -17.82 -1.68 -17.81
N ASP A 327 -17.16 -0.58 -18.17
CA ASP A 327 -17.23 0.00 -19.51
C ASP A 327 -16.60 -0.90 -20.57
N ALA A 328 -15.45 -1.53 -20.25
CA ALA A 328 -14.77 -2.49 -21.12
C ALA A 328 -15.66 -3.70 -21.39
N ALA A 329 -16.29 -4.26 -20.36
CA ALA A 329 -17.21 -5.39 -20.48
C ALA A 329 -18.43 -5.06 -21.36
N ALA A 330 -18.88 -3.81 -21.36
CA ALA A 330 -20.01 -3.35 -22.19
C ALA A 330 -19.66 -3.19 -23.68
N GLN A 331 -18.38 -3.01 -24.04
CA GLN A 331 -17.93 -2.80 -25.42
C GLN A 331 -17.76 -4.13 -26.22
N GLY A 332 -17.54 -5.26 -25.54
CA GLY A 332 -17.26 -6.56 -26.16
C GLY A 332 -15.89 -6.65 -26.84
N ASP A 333 -15.58 -7.76 -27.51
CA ASP A 333 -14.24 -8.11 -28.04
C ASP A 333 -13.70 -7.19 -29.17
N GLU A 334 -14.48 -6.21 -29.65
CA GLU A 334 -14.14 -5.35 -30.80
C GLU A 334 -13.81 -3.89 -30.43
N GLY A 335 -13.92 -3.49 -29.16
CA GLY A 335 -13.64 -2.12 -28.69
C GLY A 335 -12.19 -1.90 -28.28
N ASN A 336 -11.53 -0.86 -28.81
CA ASN A 336 -10.29 -0.34 -28.23
C ASN A 336 -10.67 0.57 -27.06
N TYR A 337 -10.56 0.07 -25.83
CA TYR A 337 -10.76 0.85 -24.61
C TYR A 337 -9.46 0.87 -23.81
N ASP A 338 -8.80 2.04 -23.75
CA ASP A 338 -7.53 2.20 -23.03
C ASP A 338 -7.69 3.23 -21.91
N LEU A 339 -7.09 2.92 -20.76
CA LEU A 339 -7.05 3.81 -19.59
C LEU A 339 -5.59 4.07 -19.26
N ASN A 340 -5.22 5.35 -19.32
CA ASN A 340 -3.96 5.83 -18.79
C ASN A 340 -4.24 6.70 -17.55
N LEU A 341 -3.60 6.38 -16.43
CA LEU A 341 -3.66 7.17 -15.20
C LEU A 341 -2.23 7.41 -14.73
N THR A 342 -1.80 8.67 -14.76
CA THR A 342 -0.51 9.10 -14.22
C THR A 342 -0.71 10.03 -13.05
N TYR A 343 0.33 10.26 -12.25
CA TYR A 343 0.28 11.23 -11.16
C TYR A 343 1.56 12.07 -11.09
N GLU A 344 1.44 13.25 -10.49
CA GLU A 344 2.54 14.18 -10.22
C GLU A 344 2.37 14.83 -8.84
N ILE A 345 3.47 15.00 -8.09
CA ILE A 345 3.48 15.87 -6.91
C ILE A 345 3.66 17.30 -7.40
N VAL A 346 2.57 18.07 -7.40
CA VAL A 346 2.53 19.45 -7.89
C VAL A 346 2.77 20.48 -6.79
N THR A 347 2.63 20.08 -5.52
CA THR A 347 2.95 20.92 -4.35
C THR A 347 3.61 20.08 -3.26
N ASP A 348 4.77 20.50 -2.77
CA ASP A 348 5.39 19.94 -1.57
C ASP A 348 6.13 21.05 -0.80
N THR A 349 5.47 21.60 0.21
CA THR A 349 5.98 22.66 1.09
C THR A 349 5.87 22.23 2.55
N ASP A 350 6.39 22.99 3.51
CA ASP A 350 6.25 22.65 4.93
C ASP A 350 4.77 22.58 5.40
N LYS A 351 3.86 23.28 4.72
CA LYS A 351 2.44 23.38 5.10
C LYS A 351 1.48 22.65 4.15
N LEU A 352 1.79 22.61 2.86
CA LEU A 352 0.92 22.05 1.83
C LEU A 352 1.57 20.89 1.11
N PHE A 353 0.75 19.88 0.82
CA PHE A 353 1.02 18.87 -0.18
C PHE A 353 -0.11 18.84 -1.20
N ALA A 354 0.22 18.61 -2.46
CA ALA A 354 -0.77 18.35 -3.47
C ALA A 354 -0.27 17.30 -4.46
N ILE A 355 -1.13 16.31 -4.69
CA ILE A 355 -0.93 15.30 -5.73
C ILE A 355 -1.99 15.48 -6.81
N ARG A 356 -1.51 15.51 -8.04
CA ARG A 356 -2.29 15.57 -9.27
C ARG A 356 -2.35 14.18 -9.88
N PHE A 357 -3.52 13.81 -10.37
CA PHE A 357 -3.78 12.65 -11.20
C PHE A 357 -4.26 13.12 -12.56
N ASP A 358 -3.62 12.65 -13.61
CA ASP A 358 -4.01 12.89 -15.00
C ASP A 358 -4.57 11.57 -15.54
N LYS A 359 -5.85 11.57 -15.88
CA LYS A 359 -6.57 10.41 -16.40
C LYS A 359 -6.93 10.65 -17.86
N THR A 360 -6.51 9.74 -18.73
CA THR A 360 -6.91 9.69 -20.13
C THR A 360 -7.67 8.40 -20.40
N ILE A 361 -8.91 8.52 -20.91
CA ILE A 361 -9.68 7.38 -21.41
C ILE A 361 -9.74 7.48 -22.93
N VAL A 362 -9.33 6.42 -23.64
CA VAL A 362 -9.32 6.36 -25.10
C VAL A 362 -10.34 5.32 -25.57
N MET A 363 -11.40 5.79 -26.22
CA MET A 363 -12.36 4.97 -26.97
C MET A 363 -12.20 5.19 -28.48
N ASN A 364 -12.81 6.28 -28.99
CA ASN A 364 -12.69 6.77 -30.38
C ASN A 364 -11.94 8.10 -30.46
N SER A 365 -12.02 8.90 -29.39
CA SER A 365 -11.18 10.06 -29.09
C SER A 365 -10.75 9.94 -27.64
N GLY A 366 -9.58 10.52 -27.31
CA GLY A 366 -9.16 10.66 -25.92
C GLY A 366 -10.08 11.62 -25.17
N ASN A 367 -10.24 11.39 -23.87
CA ASN A 367 -10.83 12.35 -22.94
C ASN A 367 -9.89 12.46 -21.73
N GLU A 368 -9.34 13.65 -21.51
CA GLU A 368 -8.42 13.96 -20.43
C GLU A 368 -9.14 14.67 -19.27
N SER A 369 -8.91 14.17 -18.05
CA SER A 369 -9.44 14.78 -16.82
C SER A 369 -8.39 14.77 -15.72
N VAL A 370 -8.44 15.77 -14.85
CA VAL A 370 -7.47 15.99 -13.78
C VAL A 370 -8.14 16.00 -12.42
N LYS A 371 -7.61 15.18 -11.51
CA LYS A 371 -7.99 15.20 -10.10
C LYS A 371 -6.81 15.64 -9.26
N ILE A 372 -7.02 16.63 -8.40
CA ILE A 372 -5.98 17.07 -7.46
C ILE A 372 -6.49 16.95 -6.03
N TYR A 373 -5.67 16.33 -5.19
CA TYR A 373 -5.88 16.29 -3.74
C TYR A 373 -4.90 17.24 -3.06
N ASN A 374 -5.43 18.26 -2.40
CA ASN A 374 -4.65 19.22 -1.61
C ASN A 374 -4.80 18.87 -0.14
N VAL A 375 -3.68 18.79 0.59
CA VAL A 375 -3.64 18.42 2.00
C VAL A 375 -2.85 19.45 2.79
N ASP A 376 -3.45 19.92 3.88
CA ASP A 376 -2.75 20.66 4.93
C ASP A 376 -1.96 19.67 5.78
N LYS A 377 -0.63 19.75 5.77
CA LYS A 377 0.27 18.81 6.44
C LYS A 377 0.22 18.86 7.96
N GLU A 378 -0.23 19.97 8.53
CA GLU A 378 -0.30 20.14 9.98
C GLU A 378 -1.55 19.45 10.54
N THR A 379 -2.66 19.53 9.81
CA THR A 379 -3.97 19.05 10.27
C THR A 379 -4.42 17.76 9.61
N GLY A 380 -3.82 17.39 8.47
CA GLY A 380 -4.25 16.29 7.62
C GLY A 380 -5.60 16.49 6.93
N LYS A 381 -6.09 17.73 6.92
CA LYS A 381 -7.33 18.08 6.26
C LYS A 381 -7.12 18.15 4.74
N PHE A 382 -8.00 17.49 3.98
CA PHE A 382 -8.17 17.77 2.56
C PHE A 382 -8.77 19.17 2.37
N LEU A 383 -8.07 20.00 1.61
CA LEU A 383 -8.42 21.38 1.37
C LEU A 383 -9.35 21.51 0.17
N THR A 384 -10.43 22.27 0.38
CA THR A 384 -11.24 22.82 -0.70
C THR A 384 -10.66 24.17 -1.15
N LEU A 385 -11.04 24.65 -2.34
CA LEU A 385 -10.57 25.95 -2.83
C LEU A 385 -10.87 27.07 -1.83
N GLY A 386 -12.07 27.05 -1.23
CA GLY A 386 -12.49 28.02 -0.22
C GLY A 386 -11.66 27.99 1.08
N ASP A 387 -10.98 26.89 1.38
CA ASP A 387 -10.13 26.81 2.57
C ASP A 387 -8.92 27.73 2.49
N LEU A 388 -8.45 28.06 1.28
CA LEU A 388 -7.33 28.97 1.06
C LEU A 388 -7.68 30.45 1.36
N PHE A 389 -8.96 30.78 1.48
CA PHE A 389 -9.43 32.17 1.53
C PHE A 389 -10.14 32.51 2.84
N LYS A 390 -10.15 33.80 3.18
CA LYS A 390 -10.88 34.34 4.34
C LYS A 390 -12.38 34.07 4.17
N ALA A 391 -13.08 33.73 5.25
CA ALA A 391 -14.48 33.29 5.20
C ALA A 391 -15.44 34.29 4.53
N ASP A 392 -15.18 35.60 4.68
CA ASP A 392 -16.01 36.67 4.11
C ASP A 392 -15.44 37.24 2.79
N SER A 393 -14.46 36.57 2.18
CA SER A 393 -13.89 37.01 0.90
C SER A 393 -14.75 36.59 -0.28
N ASP A 394 -14.83 37.47 -1.28
CA ASP A 394 -15.50 37.20 -2.56
C ASP A 394 -14.52 36.53 -3.56
N TYR A 395 -13.84 35.47 -3.11
CA TYR A 395 -12.75 34.87 -3.88
C TYR A 395 -13.24 34.32 -5.22
N ILE A 396 -14.44 33.71 -5.29
CA ILE A 396 -14.99 33.17 -6.55
C ILE A 396 -15.10 34.25 -7.61
N SER A 397 -15.69 35.41 -7.29
CA SER A 397 -15.84 36.51 -8.25
C SER A 397 -14.49 37.07 -8.68
N VAL A 398 -13.56 37.23 -7.74
CA VAL A 398 -12.20 37.72 -8.00
C VAL A 398 -11.42 36.78 -8.93
N LEU A 399 -11.44 35.47 -8.65
CA LEU A 399 -10.78 34.46 -9.46
C LEU A 399 -11.42 34.34 -10.84
N THR A 400 -12.75 34.31 -10.91
CA THR A 400 -13.51 34.26 -12.18
C THR A 400 -13.13 35.42 -13.08
N ALA A 401 -13.14 36.65 -12.56
CA ALA A 401 -12.80 37.84 -13.34
C ALA A 401 -11.34 37.80 -13.84
N ASN A 402 -10.41 37.30 -13.01
CA ASN A 402 -9.02 37.15 -13.41
C ASN A 402 -8.87 36.10 -14.53
N ILE A 403 -9.49 34.93 -14.40
CA ILE A 403 -9.44 33.86 -15.41
C ILE A 403 -10.03 34.35 -16.74
N GLN A 404 -11.20 35.02 -16.71
CA GLN A 404 -11.80 35.61 -17.91
C GLN A 404 -10.88 36.65 -18.57
N SER A 405 -10.14 37.44 -17.79
CA SER A 405 -9.13 38.35 -18.34
C SER A 405 -8.01 37.58 -19.02
N GLN A 406 -7.46 36.55 -18.36
CA GLN A 406 -6.38 35.72 -18.93
C GLN A 406 -6.81 35.04 -20.23
N MET A 407 -8.02 34.45 -20.27
CA MET A 407 -8.58 33.85 -21.48
C MET A 407 -8.64 34.84 -22.65
N ARG A 408 -9.09 36.09 -22.41
CA ARG A 408 -9.11 37.13 -23.46
C ARG A 408 -7.71 37.49 -23.93
N ASP A 409 -6.76 37.65 -23.01
CA ASP A 409 -5.39 37.98 -23.34
C ASP A 409 -4.71 36.86 -24.15
N GLN A 410 -4.96 35.59 -23.81
CA GLN A 410 -4.43 34.43 -24.53
C GLN A 410 -5.04 34.32 -25.94
N MET A 411 -6.37 34.45 -26.10
CA MET A 411 -7.02 34.45 -27.42
C MET A 411 -6.59 35.63 -28.29
N ALA A 412 -6.27 36.78 -27.70
CA ALA A 412 -5.75 37.92 -28.45
C ALA A 412 -4.29 37.75 -28.89
N ALA A 413 -3.55 36.86 -28.22
CA ALA A 413 -2.13 36.60 -28.50
C ALA A 413 -1.90 35.45 -29.49
N ASP A 414 -2.80 34.46 -29.55
CA ASP A 414 -2.69 33.28 -30.41
C ASP A 414 -4.05 32.89 -31.01
N ASP A 415 -4.14 32.92 -32.35
CA ASP A 415 -5.35 32.57 -33.10
C ASP A 415 -5.74 31.07 -32.98
N ASN A 416 -4.84 30.21 -32.47
CA ASN A 416 -5.13 28.79 -32.22
C ASN A 416 -5.69 28.52 -30.82
N VAL A 417 -5.74 29.54 -29.96
CA VAL A 417 -6.29 29.42 -28.60
C VAL A 417 -7.74 29.89 -28.63
N TYR A 418 -8.64 29.08 -28.05
CA TYR A 418 -10.05 29.42 -27.99
C TYR A 418 -10.67 28.99 -26.66
N TYR A 419 -11.39 29.91 -26.02
CA TYR A 419 -12.17 29.69 -24.81
C TYR A 419 -13.60 30.15 -25.02
N TRP A 420 -14.56 29.44 -24.42
CA TRP A 420 -15.96 29.86 -24.46
C TRP A 420 -16.18 31.02 -23.49
N LEU A 421 -16.05 32.26 -23.97
CA LEU A 421 -16.39 33.47 -23.21
C LEU A 421 -17.58 34.22 -23.81
N GLU A 422 -17.65 34.26 -25.14
CA GLU A 422 -18.62 35.02 -25.92
C GLU A 422 -19.11 34.20 -27.12
N ASP A 423 -19.25 32.88 -26.95
CA ASP A 423 -19.82 31.97 -27.94
C ASP A 423 -21.31 32.28 -28.18
N GLU A 424 -21.81 31.99 -29.39
CA GLU A 424 -23.22 32.12 -29.74
C GLU A 424 -24.11 31.22 -28.85
N VAL A 425 -23.58 30.09 -28.42
CA VAL A 425 -24.22 29.19 -27.47
C VAL A 425 -23.88 29.66 -26.05
N ASP A 426 -24.71 30.56 -25.51
CA ASP A 426 -24.53 31.15 -24.17
C ASP A 426 -24.34 30.13 -23.03
N ALA A 427 -24.83 28.90 -23.20
CA ALA A 427 -24.66 27.81 -22.24
C ALA A 427 -23.23 27.25 -22.15
N TRP A 428 -22.40 27.48 -23.17
CA TRP A 428 -20.99 27.05 -23.18
C TRP A 428 -20.07 28.07 -22.53
N ASN A 429 -20.51 29.32 -22.41
CA ASN A 429 -19.66 30.39 -21.90
C ASN A 429 -19.31 30.20 -20.42
N PHE A 430 -18.02 30.30 -20.10
CA PHE A 430 -17.50 30.31 -18.74
C PHE A 430 -17.91 31.60 -18.00
N LYS A 431 -18.89 31.46 -17.11
CA LYS A 431 -19.50 32.59 -16.39
C LYS A 431 -19.02 32.74 -14.95
N GLU A 432 -18.81 31.64 -14.27
CA GLU A 432 -18.47 31.62 -12.84
C GLU A 432 -17.64 30.38 -12.52
N LEU A 433 -16.61 30.56 -11.68
CA LEU A 433 -15.79 29.46 -11.16
C LEU A 433 -16.60 28.63 -10.16
N SER A 434 -16.55 27.31 -10.30
CA SER A 434 -17.13 26.39 -9.32
C SER A 434 -16.41 26.48 -7.97
N LYS A 435 -17.16 26.32 -6.86
CA LYS A 435 -16.56 26.19 -5.52
C LYS A 435 -15.72 24.93 -5.36
N ASP A 436 -16.02 23.92 -6.17
CA ASP A 436 -15.35 22.62 -6.21
C ASP A 436 -14.28 22.56 -7.32
N ALA A 437 -13.89 23.71 -7.89
CA ALA A 437 -12.90 23.77 -8.95
C ALA A 437 -11.57 23.10 -8.53
N THR A 438 -11.00 22.33 -9.46
CA THR A 438 -9.70 21.67 -9.28
C THR A 438 -8.59 22.72 -9.22
N PHE A 439 -7.69 22.58 -8.25
CA PHE A 439 -6.62 23.55 -8.04
C PHE A 439 -5.38 22.92 -7.41
N PHE A 440 -4.25 23.62 -7.50
CA PHE A 440 -3.06 23.38 -6.68
C PHE A 440 -2.31 24.69 -6.40
N VAL A 441 -1.26 24.63 -5.56
CA VAL A 441 -0.36 25.76 -5.32
C VAL A 441 1.00 25.45 -5.92
N ASN A 442 1.43 26.22 -6.92
CA ASN A 442 2.71 25.95 -7.57
C ASN A 442 3.90 26.27 -6.64
N LYS A 443 5.11 25.93 -7.08
CA LYS A 443 6.37 26.17 -6.33
C LYS A 443 6.63 27.63 -5.96
N ASP A 444 6.02 28.57 -6.67
CA ASP A 444 6.15 30.02 -6.44
C ASP A 444 5.08 30.54 -5.45
N GLY A 445 4.28 29.64 -4.88
CA GLY A 445 3.21 29.97 -3.94
C GLY A 445 1.93 30.50 -4.60
N GLN A 446 1.81 30.40 -5.92
CA GLN A 446 0.66 30.91 -6.65
C GLN A 446 -0.41 29.84 -6.80
N LEU A 447 -1.68 30.26 -6.68
CA LEU A 447 -2.82 29.39 -6.94
C LEU A 447 -2.92 29.10 -8.44
N VAL A 448 -3.09 27.84 -8.81
CA VAL A 448 -3.37 27.40 -10.19
C VAL A 448 -4.74 26.75 -10.20
N ILE A 449 -5.63 27.22 -11.08
CA ILE A 449 -6.94 26.61 -11.34
C ILE A 449 -6.84 25.74 -12.59
N VAL A 450 -7.37 24.53 -12.52
CA VAL A 450 -7.32 23.51 -13.57
C VAL A 450 -8.74 23.19 -14.02
N PHE A 451 -8.94 23.14 -15.33
CA PHE A 451 -10.19 22.75 -15.98
C PHE A 451 -9.95 21.50 -16.83
N ASP A 452 -10.88 20.55 -16.77
CA ASP A 452 -10.81 19.32 -17.55
C ASP A 452 -10.98 19.63 -19.05
N GLU A 453 -10.61 18.67 -19.89
CA GLU A 453 -10.83 18.78 -21.33
C GLU A 453 -12.33 19.01 -21.62
N GLY A 454 -12.64 20.08 -22.37
CA GLY A 454 -14.03 20.38 -22.71
C GLY A 454 -14.83 21.15 -21.66
N ASP A 455 -14.23 21.60 -20.55
CA ASP A 455 -14.92 22.39 -19.51
C ASP A 455 -15.11 23.85 -19.90
N VAL A 456 -14.06 24.47 -20.44
CA VAL A 456 -14.02 25.91 -20.77
C VAL A 456 -13.54 26.21 -22.19
N ALA A 457 -13.17 25.16 -22.94
CA ALA A 457 -12.62 25.24 -24.27
C ALA A 457 -12.89 23.96 -25.09
N PRO A 458 -12.82 24.00 -26.43
CA PRO A 458 -12.94 22.81 -27.26
C PRO A 458 -11.89 21.75 -26.93
N MET A 459 -12.24 20.47 -27.10
CA MET A 459 -11.41 19.30 -26.76
C MET A 459 -9.93 19.37 -27.22
N TYR A 460 -9.63 19.94 -28.39
CA TYR A 460 -8.25 20.05 -28.87
C TYR A 460 -7.34 20.93 -27.99
N MET A 461 -7.92 21.77 -27.13
CA MET A 461 -7.20 22.57 -26.16
C MET A 461 -6.68 21.74 -24.97
N GLY A 462 -7.20 20.52 -24.79
CA GLY A 462 -6.87 19.65 -23.66
C GLY A 462 -7.26 20.28 -22.31
N VAL A 463 -6.58 19.81 -21.27
CA VAL A 463 -6.64 20.39 -19.92
C VAL A 463 -6.13 21.82 -19.93
N CYS A 464 -6.90 22.74 -19.35
CA CYS A 464 -6.57 24.17 -19.32
C CYS A 464 -6.21 24.64 -17.91
N GLU A 465 -5.09 25.35 -17.76
CA GLU A 465 -4.59 25.83 -16.46
C GLU A 465 -4.41 27.35 -16.43
N PHE A 466 -4.85 27.96 -15.32
CA PHE A 466 -4.74 29.40 -15.09
C PHE A 466 -4.02 29.68 -13.78
N THR A 467 -2.80 30.22 -13.86
CA THR A 467 -2.05 30.66 -12.69
C THR A 467 -2.56 32.04 -12.26
N ILE A 468 -3.00 32.16 -11.02
CA ILE A 468 -3.55 33.37 -10.44
C ILE A 468 -2.40 34.17 -9.81
N PRO A 469 -2.13 35.41 -10.27
CA PRO A 469 -1.07 36.22 -9.70
C PRO A 469 -1.29 36.51 -8.20
N SER A 470 -0.24 36.46 -7.38
CA SER A 470 -0.33 36.73 -5.94
C SER A 470 -0.96 38.08 -5.60
N ASP A 471 -0.78 39.10 -6.45
CA ASP A 471 -1.40 40.41 -6.28
C ASP A 471 -2.94 40.39 -6.31
N VAL A 472 -3.54 39.39 -6.97
CA VAL A 472 -4.98 39.18 -7.03
C VAL A 472 -5.51 38.57 -5.73
N THR A 473 -4.71 37.72 -5.07
CA THR A 473 -5.14 36.94 -3.90
C THR A 473 -4.64 37.49 -2.56
N LYS A 474 -3.60 38.33 -2.53
CA LYS A 474 -2.92 38.80 -1.29
C LYS A 474 -3.85 39.36 -0.20
N ASP A 475 -4.93 40.03 -0.59
CA ASP A 475 -5.85 40.67 0.37
C ASP A 475 -6.98 39.73 0.82
N ILE A 476 -7.19 38.63 0.12
CA ILE A 476 -8.29 37.67 0.36
C ILE A 476 -7.82 36.30 0.86
N ALA A 477 -6.55 35.94 0.63
CA ALA A 477 -5.98 34.66 1.03
C ALA A 477 -5.79 34.57 2.56
N LYS A 478 -5.88 33.35 3.10
CA LYS A 478 -5.45 33.04 4.46
C LYS A 478 -3.92 32.94 4.51
N PRO A 479 -3.28 33.36 5.61
CA PRO A 479 -1.83 33.24 5.76
C PRO A 479 -1.32 31.80 5.66
N GLY A 480 -0.20 31.63 4.95
CA GLY A 480 0.57 30.39 4.91
C GLY A 480 0.17 29.39 3.81
N TYR A 481 -0.85 29.68 3.01
CA TYR A 481 -1.22 28.82 1.88
C TYR A 481 -0.79 29.35 0.52
N LEU A 482 -0.85 30.68 0.31
CA LEU A 482 -0.39 31.35 -0.90
C LEU A 482 0.77 32.30 -0.58
N GLY A 483 1.68 32.47 -1.54
CA GLY A 483 2.92 33.25 -1.45
C GLY A 483 2.81 34.71 -1.89
#